data_AF-A0A8T5UTG8-F1
#
_entry.id   AF-A0A8T5UTG8-F1
#
_cell.length_a   1.000
_cell.length_b   1.000
_cell.length_c   1.000
_cell.angle_alpha   90.00
_cell.angle_beta   90.00
_cell.angle_gamma   90.00
#
_symmetry.space_group_name_H-M   'P 1'
#
loop_
_entity.id
_entity.type
_entity.pdbx_description
1 polymer ?
#
loop_
_entity_poly.entity_id
_entity_poly.type
_entity_poly.pdbx_seq_one_letter_code
_entity_poly.pdbx_strand_id
1 'polypeptide(L)'
;MKLKKLKNIEKKYFGLIFVIVIILVAVTGGYFLLNTGNEAKYYENYGLQYKAINNATDTSSNLIASIFSSMMVSEGINLEDEDLNLTKNTNSNVNDDVDSAKNNILIAINYDHEMIKYAKTGLQKKYAEILNQQANAMLKSMDLIKELSIASKNNEQGKVDNITAQLEEINNQMDGFQHELDDMKNQDTNFKTSLEKIENGETDEN
;
A
#
# COMPACT_ATOMS: atom_id res chain seq x y z
N MET A 1 2.65 13.08 -33.99
CA MET A 1 1.63 13.61 -33.04
C MET A 1 1.17 12.54 -32.03
N LYS A 2 0.87 11.29 -32.45
CA LYS A 2 0.50 10.17 -31.56
C LYS A 2 1.51 9.86 -30.43
N LEU A 3 2.81 9.80 -30.73
CA LEU A 3 3.88 9.54 -29.74
C LEU A 3 3.97 10.58 -28.60
N LYS A 4 3.59 11.83 -28.86
CA LYS A 4 3.60 12.90 -27.83
C LYS A 4 2.44 12.78 -26.86
N LYS A 5 1.30 12.23 -27.30
CA LYS A 5 0.14 11.94 -26.45
C LYS A 5 0.43 10.75 -25.52
N LEU A 6 1.02 9.67 -26.04
CA LEU A 6 1.40 8.49 -25.24
C LEU A 6 2.32 8.85 -24.07
N LYS A 7 3.39 9.65 -24.30
CA LYS A 7 4.31 10.06 -23.23
C LYS A 7 3.67 10.90 -22.11
N ASN A 8 2.64 11.67 -22.42
CA ASN A 8 1.93 12.46 -21.40
C ASN A 8 0.98 11.61 -20.57
N ILE A 9 0.39 10.59 -21.19
CA ILE A 9 -0.47 9.60 -20.53
C ILE A 9 0.38 8.71 -19.62
N GLU A 10 1.48 8.14 -20.14
CA GLU A 10 2.42 7.35 -19.33
C GLU A 10 2.90 8.11 -18.09
N LYS A 11 3.24 9.40 -18.20
CA LYS A 11 3.65 10.21 -17.04
C LYS A 11 2.51 10.53 -16.08
N LYS A 12 1.30 10.83 -16.58
CA LYS A 12 0.13 11.14 -15.74
C LYS A 12 -0.33 9.93 -14.94
N TYR A 13 -0.17 8.72 -15.47
CA TYR A 13 -0.70 7.51 -14.85
C TYR A 13 0.38 6.61 -14.22
N PHE A 14 1.66 6.94 -14.38
CA PHE A 14 2.76 6.28 -13.67
C PHE A 14 2.61 6.39 -12.13
N GLY A 15 2.10 7.53 -11.64
CA GLY A 15 1.82 7.72 -10.21
C GLY A 15 0.77 6.74 -9.68
N LEU A 16 -0.16 6.30 -10.52
CA LEU A 16 -1.22 5.35 -10.17
C LEU A 16 -0.70 3.91 -10.04
N ILE A 17 0.33 3.55 -10.82
CA ILE A 17 1.01 2.24 -10.74
C ILE A 17 1.93 2.18 -9.49
N PHE A 18 2.45 3.32 -9.04
CA PHE A 18 3.39 3.39 -7.92
C PHE A 18 2.75 3.09 -6.55
N VAL A 19 1.45 3.38 -6.39
CA VAL A 19 0.64 3.06 -5.20
C VAL A 19 0.68 1.56 -4.86
N ILE A 20 0.81 0.69 -5.86
CA ILE A 20 0.85 -0.78 -5.70
C ILE A 20 2.22 -1.25 -5.17
N VAL A 21 3.31 -0.58 -5.55
CA VAL A 21 4.68 -1.06 -5.31
C VAL A 21 5.15 -0.73 -3.88
N ILE A 22 4.70 0.37 -3.30
CA ILE A 22 5.12 0.82 -1.96
C ILE A 22 4.57 -0.12 -0.86
N ILE A 23 3.42 -0.76 -1.08
CA ILE A 23 2.79 -1.65 -0.10
C ILE A 23 3.60 -2.94 0.15
N LEU A 24 4.38 -3.41 -0.83
CA LEU A 24 5.13 -4.67 -0.73
C LEU A 24 6.44 -4.56 0.07
N VAL A 25 7.01 -3.36 0.21
CA VAL A 25 8.35 -3.17 0.82
C VAL A 25 8.27 -2.97 2.34
N ALA A 26 7.18 -2.40 2.86
CA ALA A 26 6.96 -2.19 4.30
C ALA A 26 6.95 -3.49 5.13
N VAL A 27 6.51 -4.59 4.52
CA VAL A 27 6.07 -5.78 5.26
C VAL A 27 7.12 -6.89 5.38
N THR A 28 8.28 -6.74 4.75
CA THR A 28 9.39 -7.71 4.94
C THR A 28 10.23 -7.42 6.19
N GLY A 29 10.09 -6.24 6.81
CA GLY A 29 10.93 -5.81 7.94
C GLY A 29 10.60 -6.47 9.29
N GLY A 30 9.33 -6.79 9.58
CA GLY A 30 8.90 -7.23 10.90
C GLY A 30 9.16 -8.71 11.23
N TYR A 31 9.52 -9.53 10.22
CA TYR A 31 9.79 -10.96 10.42
C TYR A 31 11.05 -11.23 11.26
N PHE A 32 11.91 -10.22 11.47
CA PHE A 32 13.21 -10.38 12.12
C PHE A 32 13.21 -10.23 13.66
N LEU A 33 12.05 -10.07 14.30
CA LEU A 33 11.93 -9.87 15.75
C LEU A 33 11.49 -11.14 16.51
N LEU A 34 12.03 -12.30 16.15
CA LEU A 34 11.84 -13.53 16.92
C LEU A 34 12.80 -13.58 18.12
N ASN A 35 12.35 -13.25 19.35
CA ASN A 35 12.53 -14.19 20.48
C ASN A 35 11.76 -13.86 21.79
N THR A 36 11.08 -14.89 22.30
CA THR A 36 10.65 -15.17 23.69
C THR A 36 9.35 -14.56 24.27
N GLY A 37 8.38 -15.47 24.48
CA GLY A 37 7.44 -15.53 25.61
C GLY A 37 6.54 -14.31 25.85
N ASN A 38 5.26 -14.38 25.45
CA ASN A 38 4.23 -13.31 25.40
C ASN A 38 4.22 -12.39 24.18
N GLU A 39 5.18 -12.50 23.26
CA GLU A 39 5.12 -11.74 21.99
C GLU A 39 4.32 -12.44 20.89
N ALA A 40 3.93 -13.69 21.12
CA ALA A 40 3.29 -14.53 20.12
C ALA A 40 2.05 -13.88 19.50
N LYS A 41 1.21 -13.21 20.30
CA LYS A 41 0.00 -12.54 19.78
C LYS A 41 0.32 -11.31 18.93
N TYR A 42 1.32 -10.52 19.30
CA TYR A 42 1.72 -9.35 18.49
C TYR A 42 2.17 -9.82 17.10
N TYR A 43 3.05 -10.81 17.05
CA TYR A 43 3.60 -11.32 15.79
C TYR A 43 2.62 -12.18 14.99
N GLU A 44 1.70 -12.90 15.66
CA GLU A 44 0.59 -13.57 15.00
C GLU A 44 -0.30 -12.55 14.28
N ASN A 45 -0.70 -11.48 14.96
CA ASN A 45 -1.48 -10.41 14.34
C ASN A 45 -0.71 -9.73 13.22
N TYR A 46 0.60 -9.52 13.36
CA TYR A 46 1.44 -9.00 12.27
C TYR A 46 1.41 -9.90 11.02
N GLY A 47 1.57 -11.22 11.18
CA GLY A 47 1.50 -12.15 10.06
C GLY A 47 0.12 -12.17 9.37
N LEU A 48 -0.96 -12.03 10.15
CA LEU A 48 -2.33 -11.95 9.63
C LEU A 48 -2.60 -10.61 8.93
N GLN A 49 -2.10 -9.52 9.50
CA GLN A 49 -2.13 -8.17 8.93
C GLN A 49 -1.46 -8.17 7.55
N TYR A 50 -0.25 -8.72 7.45
CA TYR A 50 0.49 -8.81 6.20
C TYR A 50 -0.31 -9.55 5.13
N LYS A 51 -0.86 -10.71 5.48
CA LYS A 51 -1.67 -11.51 4.55
C LYS A 51 -2.89 -10.72 4.05
N ALA A 52 -3.54 -9.97 4.95
CA ALA A 52 -4.69 -9.16 4.59
C ALA A 52 -4.30 -7.99 3.67
N ILE A 53 -3.18 -7.30 3.94
CA ILE A 53 -2.66 -6.23 3.07
C ILE A 53 -2.24 -6.76 1.69
N ASN A 54 -1.61 -7.93 1.61
CA ASN A 54 -1.27 -8.55 0.32
C ASN A 54 -2.51 -8.88 -0.49
N ASN A 55 -3.52 -9.50 0.13
CA ASN A 55 -4.78 -9.79 -0.56
C ASN A 55 -5.45 -8.49 -1.06
N ALA A 56 -5.46 -7.43 -0.25
CA ALA A 56 -6.00 -6.13 -0.67
C ALA A 56 -5.21 -5.56 -1.85
N THR A 57 -3.89 -5.69 -1.85
CA THR A 57 -2.99 -5.21 -2.90
C THR A 57 -3.20 -5.96 -4.20
N ASP A 58 -3.33 -7.29 -4.15
CA ASP A 58 -3.59 -8.13 -5.32
C ASP A 58 -4.93 -7.75 -5.98
N THR A 59 -5.98 -7.60 -5.17
CA THR A 59 -7.29 -7.13 -5.66
C THR A 59 -7.21 -5.72 -6.24
N SER A 60 -6.54 -4.79 -5.55
CA SER A 60 -6.39 -3.40 -5.98
C SER A 60 -5.59 -3.27 -7.28
N SER A 61 -4.59 -4.13 -7.48
CA SER A 61 -3.75 -4.12 -8.68
C SER A 61 -4.55 -4.46 -9.93
N ASN A 62 -5.38 -5.50 -9.84
CA ASN A 62 -6.26 -5.90 -10.94
C ASN A 62 -7.28 -4.80 -11.26
N LEU A 63 -7.84 -4.17 -10.22
CA LEU A 63 -8.77 -3.05 -10.34
C LEU A 63 -8.13 -1.82 -11.02
N ILE A 64 -6.92 -1.43 -10.61
CA ILE A 64 -6.21 -0.28 -11.18
C ILE A 64 -5.86 -0.56 -12.65
N ALA A 65 -5.36 -1.76 -12.96
CA ALA A 65 -5.05 -2.16 -14.34
C ALA A 65 -6.29 -2.09 -15.24
N SER A 66 -7.44 -2.52 -14.72
CA SER A 66 -8.73 -2.40 -15.38
C SER A 66 -9.12 -0.94 -15.67
N ILE A 67 -9.09 -0.08 -14.65
CA ILE A 67 -9.47 1.33 -14.78
C ILE A 67 -8.56 1.99 -15.80
N PHE A 68 -7.25 1.75 -15.70
CA PHE A 68 -6.27 2.32 -16.62
C PHE A 68 -6.50 1.88 -18.07
N SER A 69 -6.78 0.59 -18.30
CA SER A 69 -7.12 0.08 -19.63
C SER A 69 -8.37 0.77 -20.19
N SER A 70 -9.40 0.97 -19.36
CA SER A 70 -10.64 1.65 -19.76
C SER A 70 -10.40 3.11 -20.16
N MET A 71 -9.51 3.81 -19.46
CA MET A 71 -9.12 5.19 -19.73
C MET A 71 -8.32 5.33 -21.03
N MET A 72 -7.43 4.37 -21.32
CA MET A 72 -6.68 4.38 -22.58
C MET A 72 -7.59 4.17 -23.80
N VAL A 73 -8.56 3.26 -23.69
CA VAL A 73 -9.56 3.04 -24.76
C VAL A 73 -10.42 4.28 -24.97
N SER A 74 -10.86 4.96 -23.90
CA SER A 74 -11.68 6.18 -24.03
C SER A 74 -10.93 7.33 -24.70
N GLU A 75 -9.60 7.41 -24.54
CA GLU A 75 -8.74 8.35 -25.27
C GLU A 75 -8.43 7.95 -26.74
N GLY A 76 -9.01 6.85 -27.22
CA GLY A 76 -8.82 6.37 -28.59
C GLY A 76 -7.46 5.72 -28.84
N ILE A 77 -6.84 5.19 -27.79
CA ILE A 77 -5.66 4.33 -27.90
C ILE A 77 -6.14 2.90 -28.18
N ASN A 78 -5.79 2.36 -29.35
CA ASN A 78 -6.01 0.95 -29.64
C ASN A 78 -5.06 0.13 -28.78
N LEU A 79 -5.63 -0.61 -27.83
CA LEU A 79 -4.93 -1.66 -27.10
C LEU A 79 -4.86 -2.92 -27.98
N GLU A 80 -3.90 -3.80 -27.70
CA GLU A 80 -3.83 -5.10 -28.39
C GLU A 80 -5.04 -5.98 -27.98
N ASP A 81 -5.39 -6.98 -28.79
CA ASP A 81 -6.64 -7.76 -28.61
C ASP A 81 -6.75 -8.46 -27.24
N GLU A 82 -5.62 -8.76 -26.58
CA GLU A 82 -5.56 -9.38 -25.25
C GLU A 82 -5.96 -8.38 -24.13
N ASP A 83 -5.51 -7.13 -24.23
CA ASP A 83 -5.85 -6.03 -23.31
C ASP A 83 -7.32 -5.56 -23.46
N LEU A 84 -7.90 -5.76 -24.65
CA LEU A 84 -9.28 -5.42 -24.97
C LEU A 84 -10.31 -6.36 -24.31
N ASN A 85 -9.92 -7.62 -24.05
CA ASN A 85 -10.73 -8.56 -23.27
C ASN A 85 -10.73 -8.23 -21.77
N LEU A 86 -9.63 -7.68 -21.24
CA LEU A 86 -9.60 -7.12 -19.87
C LEU A 86 -10.61 -5.96 -19.71
N THR A 87 -10.81 -5.14 -20.74
CA THR A 87 -11.70 -3.95 -20.69
C THR A 87 -13.19 -4.29 -20.76
N LYS A 88 -13.58 -5.40 -21.38
CA LYS A 88 -15.00 -5.81 -21.50
C LYS A 88 -15.55 -6.51 -20.25
N ASN A 89 -14.71 -7.22 -19.51
CA ASN A 89 -15.13 -7.98 -18.34
C ASN A 89 -15.19 -7.13 -17.05
N THR A 90 -14.72 -5.89 -17.11
CA THR A 90 -14.41 -5.07 -15.94
C THR A 90 -15.53 -4.13 -15.49
N ASN A 91 -16.53 -3.86 -16.34
CA ASN A 91 -17.64 -2.98 -15.97
C ASN A 91 -18.62 -3.60 -14.94
N SER A 92 -18.53 -4.91 -14.69
CA SER A 92 -19.36 -5.66 -13.74
C SER A 92 -18.75 -5.76 -12.34
N ASN A 93 -17.42 -5.63 -12.19
CA ASN A 93 -16.73 -6.08 -10.97
C ASN A 93 -15.99 -4.97 -10.20
N VAL A 94 -15.88 -3.74 -10.70
CA VAL A 94 -15.18 -2.65 -9.98
C VAL A 94 -15.69 -2.47 -8.55
N ASN A 95 -17.01 -2.48 -8.35
CA ASN A 95 -17.59 -2.32 -7.01
C ASN A 95 -17.23 -3.49 -6.10
N ASP A 96 -17.34 -4.72 -6.62
CA ASP A 96 -17.06 -5.94 -5.86
C ASP A 96 -15.57 -6.04 -5.51
N ASP A 97 -14.69 -5.66 -6.44
CA ASP A 97 -13.23 -5.64 -6.24
C ASP A 97 -12.83 -4.56 -5.23
N VAL A 98 -13.41 -3.35 -5.32
CA VAL A 98 -13.21 -2.29 -4.32
C VAL A 98 -13.68 -2.77 -2.95
N ASP A 99 -14.89 -3.32 -2.85
CA ASP A 99 -15.45 -3.75 -1.57
C ASP A 99 -14.64 -4.92 -0.98
N SER A 100 -14.15 -5.84 -1.82
CA SER A 100 -13.23 -6.91 -1.42
C SER A 100 -11.89 -6.36 -0.91
N ALA A 101 -11.28 -5.41 -1.61
CA ALA A 101 -10.04 -4.77 -1.18
C ALA A 101 -10.24 -4.02 0.15
N LYS A 102 -11.31 -3.23 0.27
CA LYS A 102 -11.69 -2.53 1.51
C LYS A 102 -11.90 -3.49 2.66
N ASN A 103 -12.56 -4.62 2.44
CA ASN A 103 -12.77 -5.62 3.48
C ASN A 103 -11.43 -6.21 3.98
N ASN A 104 -10.51 -6.52 3.07
CA ASN A 104 -9.17 -6.97 3.45
C ASN A 104 -8.38 -5.89 4.22
N ILE A 105 -8.48 -4.61 3.81
CA ILE A 105 -7.86 -3.50 4.54
C ILE A 105 -8.47 -3.34 5.94
N LEU A 106 -9.78 -3.45 6.09
CA LEU A 106 -10.45 -3.37 7.40
C LEU A 106 -10.02 -4.52 8.33
N ILE A 107 -9.83 -5.72 7.77
CA ILE A 107 -9.26 -6.86 8.50
C ILE A 107 -7.84 -6.52 8.97
N ALA A 108 -6.99 -5.94 8.12
CA ALA A 108 -5.64 -5.51 8.48
C ALA A 108 -5.65 -4.47 9.62
N ILE A 109 -6.51 -3.44 9.53
CA ILE A 109 -6.69 -2.42 10.57
C ILE A 109 -7.04 -3.05 11.92
N ASN A 110 -7.91 -4.07 11.91
CA ASN A 110 -8.25 -4.78 13.13
C ASN A 110 -7.04 -5.51 13.74
N TYR A 111 -6.21 -6.12 12.90
CA TYR A 111 -4.95 -6.73 13.37
C TYR A 111 -3.95 -5.68 13.86
N ASP A 112 -3.85 -4.50 13.23
CA ASP A 112 -3.03 -3.39 13.71
C ASP A 112 -3.47 -2.95 15.12
N HIS A 113 -4.78 -2.87 15.39
CA HIS A 113 -5.28 -2.55 16.73
C HIS A 113 -4.90 -3.62 17.77
N GLU A 114 -4.99 -4.89 17.42
CA GLU A 114 -4.56 -5.97 18.32
C GLU A 114 -3.03 -5.94 18.52
N MET A 115 -2.24 -5.58 17.50
CA MET A 115 -0.80 -5.34 17.65
C MET A 115 -0.53 -4.19 18.62
N ILE A 116 -1.20 -3.04 18.50
CA ILE A 116 -1.06 -1.91 19.43
C ILE A 116 -1.37 -2.35 20.88
N LYS A 117 -2.43 -3.13 21.06
CA LYS A 117 -2.87 -3.66 22.37
C LYS A 117 -1.88 -4.65 22.99
N TYR A 118 -1.22 -5.46 22.17
CA TYR A 118 -0.25 -6.47 22.62
C TYR A 118 1.21 -6.00 22.53
N ALA A 119 1.46 -4.75 22.11
CA ALA A 119 2.80 -4.18 22.06
C ALA A 119 3.41 -4.10 23.46
N LYS A 120 4.62 -4.65 23.63
CA LYS A 120 5.37 -4.62 24.89
C LYS A 120 6.30 -3.42 25.00
N THR A 121 6.78 -2.92 23.86
CA THR A 121 7.72 -1.81 23.80
C THR A 121 7.09 -0.59 23.13
N GLY A 122 7.61 0.60 23.43
CA GLY A 122 7.22 1.83 22.73
C GLY A 122 7.49 1.73 21.23
N LEU A 123 8.55 1.01 20.82
CA LEU A 123 8.88 0.77 19.42
C LEU A 123 7.84 -0.11 18.73
N GLN A 124 7.46 -1.26 19.32
CA GLN A 124 6.41 -2.14 18.78
C GLN A 124 5.08 -1.41 18.66
N LYS A 125 4.75 -0.57 19.65
CA LYS A 125 3.52 0.24 19.64
C LYS A 125 3.53 1.24 18.49
N LYS A 126 4.61 2.02 18.38
CA LYS A 126 4.78 3.01 17.30
C LYS A 126 4.74 2.34 15.91
N TYR A 127 5.33 1.16 15.78
CA TYR A 127 5.35 0.42 14.52
C TYR A 127 3.93 0.02 14.10
N ALA A 128 3.15 -0.53 15.04
CA ALA A 128 1.75 -0.88 14.80
C ALA A 128 0.86 0.35 14.54
N GLU A 129 1.14 1.49 15.17
CA GLU A 129 0.46 2.76 14.89
C GLU A 129 0.72 3.26 13.46
N ILE A 130 1.96 3.14 12.96
CA ILE A 130 2.28 3.52 11.58
C ILE A 130 1.61 2.56 10.59
N LEU A 131 1.62 1.25 10.84
CA LEU A 131 0.89 0.29 10.00
C LEU A 131 -0.62 0.62 9.94
N ASN A 132 -1.22 0.96 11.09
CA ASN A 132 -2.61 1.40 11.14
C ASN A 132 -2.84 2.67 10.31
N GLN A 133 -1.94 3.66 10.37
CA GLN A 133 -2.02 4.87 9.57
C GLN A 133 -1.91 4.58 8.06
N GLN A 134 -0.99 3.69 7.66
CA GLN A 134 -0.87 3.22 6.27
C GLN A 134 -2.16 2.54 5.80
N ALA A 135 -2.71 1.60 6.59
CA ALA A 135 -3.92 0.89 6.24
C ALA A 135 -5.14 1.84 6.12
N ASN A 136 -5.23 2.86 6.96
CA ASN A 136 -6.26 3.91 6.83
C ASN A 136 -6.07 4.77 5.57
N ALA A 137 -4.83 5.09 5.20
CA ALA A 137 -4.54 5.80 3.95
C ALA A 137 -4.93 4.95 2.72
N MET A 138 -4.64 3.65 2.75
CA MET A 138 -5.09 2.70 1.74
C MET A 138 -6.62 2.64 1.65
N LEU A 139 -7.32 2.61 2.79
CA LEU A 139 -8.78 2.59 2.81
C LEU A 139 -9.38 3.82 2.11
N LYS A 140 -8.82 5.02 2.35
CA LYS A 140 -9.21 6.26 1.65
C LYS A 140 -8.91 6.19 0.16
N SER A 141 -7.76 5.63 -0.23
CA SER A 141 -7.41 5.46 -1.64
C SER A 141 -8.41 4.58 -2.38
N MET A 142 -8.98 3.55 -1.74
CA MET A 142 -10.01 2.70 -2.36
C MET A 142 -11.29 3.46 -2.67
N ASP A 143 -11.71 4.38 -1.81
CA ASP A 143 -12.85 5.25 -2.08
C ASP A 143 -12.59 6.16 -3.29
N LEU A 144 -11.39 6.74 -3.37
CA LEU A 144 -10.97 7.55 -4.50
C LEU A 144 -10.88 6.73 -5.81
N ILE A 145 -10.38 5.50 -5.77
CA ILE A 145 -10.32 4.63 -6.95
C ILE A 145 -11.73 4.30 -7.46
N LYS A 146 -12.68 4.06 -6.55
CA LYS A 146 -14.09 3.88 -6.92
C LYS A 146 -14.65 5.12 -7.62
N GLU A 147 -14.40 6.30 -7.06
CA GLU A 147 -14.81 7.56 -7.68
C GLU A 147 -14.12 7.80 -9.03
N LEU A 148 -12.84 7.43 -9.15
CA LEU A 148 -12.05 7.56 -10.39
C LEU A 148 -12.67 6.72 -11.50
N SER A 149 -13.04 5.47 -11.18
CA SER A 149 -13.69 4.56 -12.12
C SER A 149 -15.02 5.14 -12.65
N ILE A 150 -15.85 5.69 -11.75
CA ILE A 150 -17.11 6.34 -12.12
C ILE A 150 -16.86 7.58 -12.99
N ALA A 151 -15.94 8.46 -12.57
CA ALA A 151 -15.62 9.69 -13.28
C ALA A 151 -15.06 9.42 -14.69
N SER A 152 -14.15 8.44 -14.80
CA SER A 152 -13.59 7.96 -16.07
C SER A 152 -14.70 7.49 -17.02
N LYS A 153 -15.60 6.64 -16.55
CA LYS A 153 -16.72 6.12 -17.34
C LYS A 153 -17.66 7.21 -17.85
N ASN A 154 -17.87 8.25 -17.05
CA ASN A 154 -18.71 9.40 -17.41
C ASN A 154 -17.98 10.45 -18.26
N ASN A 155 -16.69 10.25 -18.56
CA ASN A 155 -15.82 11.22 -19.24
C ASN A 155 -15.73 12.57 -18.50
N GLU A 156 -15.78 12.54 -17.17
CA GLU A 156 -15.69 13.72 -16.29
C GLU A 156 -14.22 14.12 -16.05
N GLN A 157 -13.54 14.61 -17.10
CA GLN A 157 -12.08 14.83 -17.06
C GLN A 157 -11.60 15.69 -15.88
N GLY A 158 -12.34 16.77 -15.55
CA GLY A 158 -11.96 17.63 -14.42
C GLY A 158 -12.02 16.91 -13.06
N LYS A 159 -12.93 15.94 -12.92
CA LYS A 159 -13.03 15.09 -11.72
C LYS A 159 -11.92 14.05 -11.70
N VAL A 160 -11.60 13.45 -12.86
CA VAL A 160 -10.46 12.53 -13.00
C VAL A 160 -9.14 13.20 -12.60
N ASP A 161 -8.87 14.41 -13.11
CA ASP A 161 -7.64 15.13 -12.76
C ASP A 161 -7.58 15.46 -11.26
N ASN A 162 -8.71 15.85 -10.65
CA ASN A 162 -8.78 16.13 -9.22
C ASN A 162 -8.54 14.88 -8.36
N ILE A 163 -9.20 13.76 -8.68
CA ILE A 163 -9.02 12.49 -7.95
C ILE A 163 -7.58 11.99 -8.08
N THR A 164 -6.99 12.12 -9.27
CA THR A 164 -5.58 11.74 -9.51
C THR A 164 -4.64 12.53 -8.59
N ALA A 165 -4.85 13.84 -8.44
CA ALA A 165 -4.05 14.65 -7.52
C ALA A 165 -4.22 14.24 -6.04
N GLN A 166 -5.44 13.87 -5.62
CA GLN A 166 -5.67 13.34 -4.26
C GLN A 166 -4.98 11.99 -4.04
N LEU A 167 -4.97 11.11 -5.05
CA LEU A 167 -4.23 9.84 -5.00
C LEU A 167 -2.72 10.07 -4.90
N GLU A 168 -2.18 11.05 -5.62
CA GLU A 168 -0.76 11.45 -5.50
C GLU A 168 -0.42 11.97 -4.10
N GLU A 169 -1.31 12.75 -3.46
CA GLU A 169 -1.11 13.21 -2.09
C GLU A 169 -1.07 12.04 -1.09
N ILE A 170 -2.01 11.10 -1.21
CA ILE A 170 -2.02 9.87 -0.39
C ILE A 170 -0.74 9.08 -0.63
N ASN A 171 -0.26 8.98 -1.87
CA ASN A 171 0.97 8.28 -2.18
C ASN A 171 2.18 8.90 -1.46
N ASN A 172 2.29 10.23 -1.47
CA ASN A 172 3.35 10.93 -0.74
C ASN A 172 3.26 10.71 0.78
N GLN A 173 2.04 10.59 1.34
CA GLN A 173 1.86 10.22 2.75
C GLN A 173 2.35 8.79 3.02
N MET A 174 2.04 7.85 2.12
CA MET A 174 2.51 6.46 2.23
C MET A 174 4.04 6.36 2.16
N ASP A 175 4.69 7.13 1.28
CA ASP A 175 6.16 7.23 1.22
C ASP A 175 6.74 7.74 2.55
N GLY A 176 6.10 8.73 3.17
CA GLY A 176 6.47 9.22 4.49
C GLY A 176 6.39 8.13 5.56
N PHE A 177 5.30 7.37 5.60
CA PHE A 177 5.15 6.25 6.53
C PHE A 177 6.18 5.16 6.29
N GLN A 178 6.50 4.84 5.03
CA GLN A 178 7.53 3.87 4.69
C GLN A 178 8.90 4.30 5.22
N HIS A 179 9.25 5.58 5.05
CA HIS A 179 10.49 6.13 5.58
C HIS A 179 10.56 6.02 7.10
N GLU A 180 9.45 6.31 7.81
CA GLU A 180 9.39 6.14 9.26
C GLU A 180 9.59 4.67 9.69
N LEU A 181 9.02 3.70 8.96
CA LEU A 181 9.22 2.28 9.25
C LEU A 181 10.68 1.85 9.03
N ASP A 182 11.33 2.34 7.97
CA ASP A 182 12.73 2.03 7.68
C ASP A 182 13.68 2.64 8.71
N ASP A 183 13.41 3.87 9.14
CA ASP A 183 14.15 4.52 10.22
C ASP A 183 14.02 3.73 11.54
N MET A 184 12.82 3.26 11.85
CA MET A 184 12.59 2.41 13.03
C MET A 184 13.33 1.08 12.95
N LYS A 185 13.40 0.47 11.78
CA LYS A 185 14.16 -0.77 11.53
C LYS A 185 15.66 -0.55 11.74
N ASN A 186 16.18 0.57 11.26
CA ASN A 186 17.59 0.93 11.43
C ASN A 186 17.91 1.21 12.90
N GLN A 187 17.02 1.89 13.62
CA GLN A 187 17.15 2.11 15.06
C GLN A 187 17.18 0.79 15.85
N ASP A 188 16.28 -0.16 15.56
CA ASP A 188 16.27 -1.48 16.20
C ASP A 188 17.57 -2.26 15.96
N THR A 189 18.07 -2.23 14.72
CA THR A 189 19.33 -2.89 14.36
C THR A 189 20.51 -2.30 15.14
N ASN A 190 20.61 -0.97 15.20
CA ASN A 190 21.66 -0.28 15.94
C ASN A 190 21.58 -0.56 17.45
N PHE A 191 20.38 -0.64 18.02
CA PHE A 191 20.19 -1.01 19.42
C PHE A 191 20.65 -2.44 19.70
N LYS A 192 20.33 -3.41 18.83
CA LYS A 192 20.80 -4.80 18.97
C LYS A 192 22.32 -4.90 18.90
N THR A 193 22.94 -4.27 17.91
CA THR A 193 24.40 -4.25 17.79
C THR A 193 25.06 -3.61 19.02
N SER A 194 24.48 -2.53 19.55
CA SER A 194 25.00 -1.88 20.76
C SER A 194 24.87 -2.79 21.99
N LEU A 195 23.76 -3.54 22.11
CA LEU A 195 23.58 -4.54 23.16
C LEU A 195 24.57 -5.70 23.03
N GLU A 196 24.77 -6.25 21.84
CA GLU A 196 25.75 -7.31 21.59
C GLU A 196 27.17 -6.87 21.95
N LYS A 197 27.56 -5.63 21.64
CA LYS A 197 28.85 -5.06 22.06
C LYS A 197 28.98 -4.97 23.58
N ILE A 198 27.95 -4.50 24.27
CA ILE A 198 27.90 -4.41 25.73
C ILE A 198 27.97 -5.81 26.37
N GLU A 199 27.23 -6.79 25.83
CA GLU A 199 27.22 -8.17 26.33
C GLU A 199 28.54 -8.91 26.09
N ASN A 200 29.21 -8.64 24.96
CA ASN A 200 30.53 -9.19 24.64
C ASN A 200 31.68 -8.46 25.35
N GLY A 201 31.39 -7.42 26.15
CA GLY A 201 32.40 -6.64 26.86
C GLY A 201 33.29 -5.78 25.95
N GLU A 202 32.87 -5.55 24.70
CA GLU A 202 33.49 -4.59 23.80
C GLU A 202 33.03 -3.18 24.17
N THR A 203 33.66 -2.60 25.19
CA THR A 203 33.63 -1.16 25.37
C THR A 203 34.53 -0.54 24.32
N ASP A 204 33.99 0.38 23.51
CA ASP A 204 34.80 1.24 22.64
C ASP A 204 35.85 1.94 23.54
N GLU A 205 37.08 1.41 23.53
CA GLU A 205 38.23 2.03 24.17
C GLU A 205 38.50 3.34 23.43
N ASN A 206 38.09 4.46 24.04
CA ASN A 206 38.63 5.79 23.78
C ASN A 206 39.70 6.12 24.81
#